data_AF-A0A4Q5XMI1-F1
#
_entry.id   AF-A0A4Q5XMI1-F1
#
_cell.length_a   1.000
_cell.length_b   1.000
_cell.length_c   1.000
_cell.angle_alpha   90.00
_cell.angle_beta   90.00
_cell.angle_gamma   90.00
#
_symmetry.space_group_name_H-M   'P 1'
#
loop_
_entity.id
_entity.type
_entity.pdbx_description
1 polymer ?
#
loop_
_entity_poly.entity_id
_entity_poly.type
_entity_poly.pdbx_seq_one_letter_code
_entity_poly.pdbx_strand_id
1 'polypeptide(L)'
;MAQTFPDFTQLPLGEAASGADLKAWEGLAGAEGQKLWETPEGVSVKPMFTAADTKGLDFLDDYPGVAPFGRGPYPTMYTNQPWTIRQYAGFSTAEDSNAFYRRNLAAGQKGLSVAFDLATHRGYDSDHPRVTGDVGMAGVAIDSIYDMRTL
;
A
#
# COMPACT_ATOMS: atom_id res chain seq x y z
N MET A 1 -42.95 -32.96 22.31
CA MET A 1 -43.15 -31.89 21.31
C MET A 1 -42.22 -32.19 20.15
N ALA A 2 -42.72 -32.26 18.91
CA ALA A 2 -41.89 -32.58 17.75
C ALA A 2 -40.94 -31.41 17.47
N GLN A 3 -39.64 -31.68 17.33
CA GLN A 3 -38.67 -30.68 16.87
C GLN A 3 -38.97 -30.36 15.41
N THR A 4 -39.35 -29.12 15.13
CA THR A 4 -39.49 -28.59 13.78
C THR A 4 -38.12 -28.12 13.30
N PHE A 5 -37.58 -28.79 12.26
CA PHE A 5 -36.39 -28.32 11.57
C PHE A 5 -36.80 -27.26 10.54
N PRO A 6 -36.20 -26.06 10.56
CA PRO A 6 -36.51 -25.03 9.58
C PRO A 6 -36.01 -25.45 8.18
N ASP A 7 -36.86 -25.23 7.17
CA ASP A 7 -36.50 -25.41 5.76
C ASP A 7 -36.01 -24.07 5.18
N PHE A 8 -34.69 -23.90 5.13
CA PHE A 8 -34.05 -22.69 4.61
C PHE A 8 -34.19 -22.51 3.09
N THR A 9 -34.74 -23.48 2.35
CA THR A 9 -35.10 -23.28 0.94
C THR A 9 -36.37 -22.44 0.78
N GLN A 10 -37.21 -22.39 1.82
CA GLN A 10 -38.50 -21.70 1.83
C GLN A 10 -38.48 -20.40 2.63
N LEU A 11 -37.41 -20.11 3.36
CA LEU A 11 -37.30 -18.92 4.18
C LEU A 11 -36.59 -17.79 3.40
N PRO A 12 -37.22 -16.61 3.28
CA PRO A 12 -36.52 -15.45 2.76
C PRO A 12 -35.43 -15.02 3.75
N LEU A 13 -34.33 -14.47 3.22
CA LEU A 13 -33.21 -13.98 4.05
C LEU A 13 -33.66 -12.91 5.07
N GLY A 14 -34.69 -12.12 4.73
CA GLY A 14 -35.19 -11.02 5.57
C GLY A 14 -34.22 -9.82 5.62
N GLU A 15 -34.60 -8.80 6.40
CA GLU A 15 -33.67 -7.73 6.78
C GLU A 15 -32.91 -8.17 8.03
N ALA A 16 -31.59 -7.96 8.04
CA ALA A 16 -30.79 -8.18 9.24
C ALA A 16 -31.28 -7.22 10.33
N ALA A 17 -31.85 -7.74 11.40
CA ALA A 17 -32.20 -6.94 12.56
C ALA A 17 -30.90 -6.39 13.18
N SER A 18 -30.64 -5.09 13.00
CA SER A 18 -29.49 -4.44 13.62
C SER A 18 -29.74 -4.28 15.12
N GLY A 19 -29.59 -5.36 15.89
CA GLY A 19 -29.56 -5.32 17.36
C GLY A 19 -28.26 -4.72 17.91
N ALA A 20 -27.50 -3.98 17.10
CA ALA A 20 -26.25 -3.37 17.51
C ALA A 20 -26.52 -2.21 18.49
N ASP A 21 -26.27 -2.47 19.76
CA ASP A 21 -26.33 -1.48 20.83
C ASP A 21 -24.92 -1.21 21.36
N LEU A 22 -24.47 0.03 21.21
CA LEU A 22 -23.16 0.48 21.70
C LEU A 22 -23.00 0.22 23.20
N LYS A 23 -24.06 0.41 23.99
CA LYS A 23 -24.00 0.19 25.44
C LYS A 23 -23.83 -1.27 25.81
N ALA A 24 -24.51 -2.16 25.08
CA ALA A 24 -24.33 -3.60 25.25
C ALA A 24 -22.89 -4.01 24.93
N TRP A 25 -22.31 -3.44 23.85
CA TRP A 25 -20.90 -3.67 23.52
C TRP A 25 -19.95 -3.11 24.59
N GLU A 26 -20.16 -1.89 25.07
CA GLU A 26 -19.35 -1.26 26.13
C GLU A 26 -19.36 -2.11 27.40
N GLY A 27 -20.54 -2.64 27.79
CA GLY A 27 -20.69 -3.54 28.92
C GLY A 27 -19.92 -4.85 28.77
N LEU A 28 -19.85 -5.41 27.55
CA LEU A 28 -19.09 -6.62 27.25
C LEU A 28 -17.59 -6.38 27.15
N ALA A 29 -17.18 -5.26 26.55
CA ALA A 29 -15.78 -4.89 26.37
C ALA A 29 -15.09 -4.55 27.69
N GLY A 30 -15.84 -3.99 28.66
CA GLY A 30 -15.30 -3.55 29.94
C GLY A 30 -14.24 -2.44 29.80
N ALA A 31 -13.56 -2.13 30.89
CA ALA A 31 -12.59 -1.03 30.91
C ALA A 31 -11.36 -1.29 30.01
N GLU A 32 -10.85 -2.52 30.01
CA GLU A 32 -9.70 -2.90 29.17
C GLU A 32 -10.04 -2.88 27.68
N GLY A 33 -11.23 -3.37 27.29
CA GLY A 33 -11.67 -3.38 25.90
C GLY A 33 -12.08 -2.00 25.35
N GLN A 34 -12.16 -0.98 26.22
CA GLN A 34 -12.45 0.41 25.86
C GLN A 34 -11.20 1.31 25.88
N LYS A 35 -10.03 0.75 26.21
CA LYS A 35 -8.79 1.52 26.29
C LYS A 35 -8.40 2.09 24.93
N LEU A 36 -8.06 3.37 24.89
CA LEU A 36 -7.54 4.03 23.70
C LEU A 36 -6.10 3.59 23.43
N TRP A 37 -5.79 3.38 22.15
CA TRP A 37 -4.41 3.22 21.70
C TRP A 37 -3.86 4.57 21.26
N GLU A 38 -2.85 5.05 21.99
CA GLU A 38 -2.08 6.23 21.57
C GLU A 38 -1.06 5.84 20.49
N THR A 39 -1.28 6.32 19.27
CA THR A 39 -0.33 6.10 18.19
C THR A 39 0.87 7.04 18.30
N PRO A 40 2.02 6.71 17.67
CA PRO A 40 3.17 7.61 17.59
C PRO A 40 2.86 8.99 16.98
N GLU A 41 1.80 9.08 16.16
CA GLU A 41 1.32 10.32 15.54
C GLU A 41 0.53 11.21 16.52
N GLY A 42 0.30 10.76 17.76
CA GLY A 42 -0.48 11.49 18.75
C GLY A 42 -1.99 11.41 18.52
N VAL A 43 -2.46 10.33 17.88
CA VAL A 43 -3.88 10.07 17.65
C VAL A 43 -4.36 8.98 18.61
N SER A 44 -5.35 9.31 19.43
CA SER A 44 -6.01 8.33 20.28
C SER A 44 -7.01 7.50 19.48
N VAL A 45 -6.66 6.25 19.19
CA VAL A 45 -7.49 5.33 18.40
C VAL A 45 -8.45 4.59 19.32
N LYS A 46 -9.76 4.76 19.05
CA LYS A 46 -10.82 4.01 19.73
C LYS A 46 -10.79 2.54 19.30
N PRO A 47 -11.12 1.60 20.20
CA PRO A 47 -11.25 0.17 19.86
C PRO A 47 -12.45 -0.14 18.96
N MET A 48 -13.40 0.78 18.84
CA MET A 48 -14.55 0.67 17.94
C MET A 48 -14.98 2.06 17.44
N PHE A 49 -15.38 2.13 16.17
CA PHE A 49 -15.92 3.31 15.51
C PHE A 49 -17.34 3.04 15.00
N THR A 50 -18.16 4.07 14.95
CA THR A 50 -19.59 4.01 14.61
C THR A 50 -19.96 5.10 13.61
N ALA A 51 -21.21 5.08 13.14
CA ALA A 51 -21.75 6.17 12.32
C ALA A 51 -21.77 7.54 13.03
N ALA A 52 -21.64 7.58 14.36
CA ALA A 52 -21.50 8.84 15.08
C ALA A 52 -20.12 9.48 14.87
N ASP A 53 -19.08 8.66 14.63
CA ASP A 53 -17.70 9.14 14.46
C ASP A 53 -17.45 9.75 13.07
N THR A 54 -18.33 9.50 12.10
CA THR A 54 -18.29 10.11 10.77
C THR A 54 -19.17 11.35 10.66
N LYS A 55 -19.95 11.69 11.70
CA LYS A 55 -20.90 12.80 11.67
C LYS A 55 -20.17 14.14 11.57
N GLY A 56 -20.54 14.93 10.56
CA GLY A 56 -20.00 16.29 10.37
C GLY A 56 -18.67 16.35 9.59
N LEU A 57 -18.18 15.22 9.09
CA LEU A 57 -17.09 15.22 8.10
C LEU A 57 -17.61 15.78 6.78
N ASP A 58 -16.92 16.77 6.21
CA ASP A 58 -17.33 17.54 5.04
C ASP A 58 -16.92 16.93 3.69
N PHE A 59 -16.16 15.83 3.72
CA PHE A 59 -15.59 15.18 2.53
C PHE A 59 -16.18 13.78 2.22
N LEU A 60 -17.23 13.36 2.92
CA LEU A 60 -17.77 12.00 2.76
C LEU A 60 -18.54 11.79 1.45
N ASP A 61 -19.14 12.87 0.93
CA ASP A 61 -19.95 12.87 -0.30
C ASP A 61 -19.16 13.29 -1.55
N ASP A 62 -17.82 13.32 -1.46
CA ASP A 62 -16.94 13.65 -2.57
C ASP A 62 -16.84 12.54 -3.65
N TYR A 63 -16.31 12.93 -4.81
CA TYR A 63 -16.07 12.05 -5.96
C TYR A 63 -14.56 11.90 -6.25
N PRO A 64 -14.07 10.72 -6.63
CA PRO A 64 -12.69 10.57 -7.10
C PRO A 64 -12.47 11.39 -8.39
N GLY A 65 -11.27 11.92 -8.58
CA GLY A 65 -10.92 12.73 -9.75
C GLY A 65 -11.43 14.18 -9.74
N VAL A 66 -12.07 14.62 -8.65
CA VAL A 66 -12.51 16.01 -8.44
C VAL A 66 -11.83 16.56 -7.19
N ALA A 67 -11.36 17.81 -7.25
CA ALA A 67 -10.74 18.46 -6.09
C ALA A 67 -11.71 18.46 -4.88
N PRO A 68 -11.24 18.18 -3.66
CA PRO A 68 -9.83 18.12 -3.22
C PRO A 68 -9.15 16.75 -3.40
N PHE A 69 -9.74 15.84 -4.18
CA PHE A 69 -9.22 14.50 -4.48
C PHE A 69 -9.12 13.57 -3.26
N GLY A 70 -9.95 13.80 -2.23
CA GLY A 70 -9.96 12.97 -1.01
C GLY A 70 -10.21 11.48 -1.28
N ARG A 71 -10.87 11.15 -2.41
CA ARG A 71 -11.15 9.77 -2.85
C ARG A 71 -10.23 9.26 -3.96
N GLY A 72 -9.21 10.02 -4.32
CA GLY A 72 -8.20 9.67 -5.32
C GLY A 72 -8.17 10.64 -6.51
N PRO A 73 -7.05 10.68 -7.26
CA PRO A 73 -6.80 11.66 -8.31
C PRO A 73 -7.50 11.38 -9.65
N TYR A 74 -8.05 10.18 -9.87
CA TYR A 74 -8.64 9.78 -11.16
C TYR A 74 -10.09 9.30 -11.00
N PRO A 75 -11.05 9.67 -11.87
CA PRO A 75 -12.47 9.36 -11.70
C PRO A 75 -12.81 7.87 -11.58
N THR A 76 -12.06 7.02 -12.28
CA THR A 76 -12.32 5.58 -12.30
C THR A 76 -11.38 4.80 -11.39
N MET A 77 -10.36 5.46 -10.82
CA MET A 77 -9.24 4.83 -10.09
C MET A 77 -8.84 3.50 -10.73
N TYR A 78 -8.88 2.41 -9.96
CA TYR A 78 -8.38 1.09 -10.36
C TYR A 78 -9.43 0.19 -11.04
N THR A 79 -10.64 0.70 -11.34
CA THR A 79 -11.69 -0.11 -11.98
C THR A 79 -11.29 -0.59 -13.38
N ASN A 80 -10.58 0.25 -14.14
CA ASN A 80 -10.11 -0.07 -15.49
C ASN A 80 -8.57 -0.14 -15.60
N GLN A 81 -7.85 0.60 -14.76
CA GLN A 81 -6.39 0.67 -14.78
C GLN A 81 -5.83 0.55 -13.36
N PRO A 82 -5.27 -0.60 -12.97
CA PRO A 82 -4.67 -0.75 -11.64
C PRO A 82 -3.41 0.11 -11.50
N TRP A 83 -2.94 0.26 -10.26
CA TRP A 83 -1.64 0.89 -10.02
C TRP A 83 -0.52 0.15 -10.76
N THR A 84 0.55 0.86 -11.07
CA THR A 84 1.69 0.27 -11.78
C THR A 84 2.52 -0.56 -10.81
N ILE A 85 2.72 -1.84 -11.12
CA ILE A 85 3.73 -2.66 -10.44
C ILE A 85 5.11 -2.11 -10.84
N ARG A 86 5.77 -1.44 -9.90
CA ARG A 86 7.07 -0.77 -10.10
C ARG A 86 8.04 -1.21 -9.01
N GLN A 87 8.70 -2.34 -9.23
CA GLN A 87 9.70 -2.84 -8.30
C GLN A 87 10.97 -2.00 -8.42
N TYR A 88 11.47 -1.54 -7.28
CA TYR A 88 12.77 -0.90 -7.17
C TYR A 88 13.86 -1.97 -7.16
N ALA A 89 14.77 -1.90 -8.11
CA ALA A 89 15.83 -2.89 -8.27
C ALA A 89 17.05 -2.30 -8.97
N GLY A 90 18.19 -2.94 -8.78
CA GLY A 90 19.48 -2.60 -9.35
C GLY A 90 20.55 -3.18 -8.44
N PHE A 91 21.52 -3.90 -8.99
CA PHE A 91 22.66 -4.42 -8.24
C PHE A 91 23.81 -4.75 -9.19
N SER A 92 25.05 -4.66 -8.71
CA SER A 92 26.24 -5.03 -9.47
C SER A 92 26.40 -4.19 -10.75
N THR A 93 26.49 -4.84 -11.91
CA THR A 93 26.76 -4.21 -13.22
C THR A 93 25.48 -3.79 -13.95
N ALA A 94 25.64 -2.95 -14.99
CA ALA A 94 24.54 -2.55 -15.85
C ALA A 94 23.96 -3.75 -16.62
N GLU A 95 24.80 -4.68 -17.06
CA GLU A 95 24.40 -5.90 -17.76
C GLU A 95 23.53 -6.81 -16.87
N ASP A 96 23.96 -7.06 -15.64
CA ASP A 96 23.23 -7.91 -14.69
C ASP A 96 21.88 -7.28 -14.32
N SER A 97 21.88 -5.97 -14.10
CA SER A 97 20.68 -5.19 -13.82
C SER A 97 19.71 -5.21 -15.01
N ASN A 98 20.18 -5.00 -16.24
CA ASN A 98 19.34 -5.09 -17.45
C ASN A 98 18.73 -6.49 -17.61
N ALA A 99 19.53 -7.55 -17.47
CA ALA A 99 19.05 -8.92 -17.55
C ALA A 99 17.99 -9.20 -16.48
N PHE A 100 18.17 -8.69 -15.27
CA PHE A 100 17.19 -8.77 -14.20
C PHE A 100 15.90 -8.02 -14.54
N TYR A 101 15.98 -6.77 -15.03
CA TYR A 101 14.82 -5.99 -15.44
C TYR A 101 14.00 -6.69 -16.52
N ARG A 102 14.65 -7.23 -17.56
CA ARG A 102 13.96 -7.94 -18.64
C ARG A 102 13.23 -9.18 -18.15
N ARG A 103 13.83 -9.94 -17.22
CA ARG A 103 13.16 -11.09 -16.58
C ARG A 103 11.92 -10.65 -15.79
N ASN A 104 12.01 -9.57 -15.03
CA ASN A 104 10.85 -9.11 -14.26
C ASN A 104 9.74 -8.57 -15.15
N LEU A 105 10.08 -7.85 -16.23
CA LEU A 105 9.10 -7.42 -17.23
C LEU A 105 8.38 -8.61 -17.85
N ALA A 106 9.12 -9.66 -18.23
CA ALA A 106 8.53 -10.91 -18.73
C ALA A 106 7.64 -11.61 -17.68
N ALA A 107 7.92 -11.41 -16.39
CA ALA A 107 7.14 -11.93 -15.27
C ALA A 107 5.99 -11.01 -14.82
N GLY A 108 5.72 -9.90 -15.51
CA GLY A 108 4.55 -9.04 -15.27
C GLY A 108 4.83 -7.72 -14.53
N GLN A 109 6.09 -7.38 -14.24
CA GLN A 109 6.44 -6.01 -13.85
C GLN A 109 6.07 -5.03 -14.98
N LYS A 110 5.53 -3.86 -14.64
CA LYS A 110 5.05 -2.87 -15.62
C LYS A 110 5.94 -1.64 -15.74
N GLY A 111 6.50 -1.17 -14.63
CA GLY A 111 7.40 -0.03 -14.60
C GLY A 111 8.77 -0.42 -14.05
N LEU A 112 9.85 0.05 -14.66
CA LEU A 112 11.20 -0.06 -14.11
C LEU A 112 11.47 1.06 -13.09
N SER A 113 12.31 0.77 -12.10
CA SER A 113 12.79 1.74 -11.11
C SER A 113 14.18 1.32 -10.69
N VAL A 114 15.16 2.17 -10.96
CA VAL A 114 16.59 1.83 -10.92
C VAL A 114 17.19 2.23 -9.57
N ALA A 115 17.84 1.28 -8.91
CA ALA A 115 18.67 1.52 -7.74
C ALA A 115 20.12 1.73 -8.14
N PHE A 116 20.67 2.91 -7.87
CA PHE A 116 22.08 3.23 -8.11
C PHE A 116 22.95 2.89 -6.91
N ASP A 117 24.23 2.62 -7.13
CA ASP A 117 25.17 2.43 -6.03
C ASP A 117 25.52 3.74 -5.31
N LEU A 118 26.21 3.63 -4.18
CA LEU A 118 26.52 4.80 -3.35
C LEU A 118 27.55 5.73 -4.01
N ALA A 119 28.44 5.20 -4.86
CA ALA A 119 29.41 5.99 -5.62
C ALA A 119 28.69 6.93 -6.61
N THR A 120 27.83 6.36 -7.45
CA THR A 120 26.98 7.06 -8.42
C THR A 120 26.10 8.09 -7.71
N HIS A 121 25.44 7.71 -6.60
CA HIS A 121 24.61 8.62 -5.81
C HIS A 121 25.36 9.87 -5.32
N ARG A 122 26.67 9.73 -5.06
CA ARG A 122 27.51 10.79 -4.51
C ARG A 122 28.36 11.49 -5.58
N GLY A 123 28.21 11.12 -6.85
CA GLY A 123 28.90 11.74 -7.98
C GLY A 123 30.39 11.36 -8.09
N TYR A 124 30.74 10.14 -7.71
CA TYR A 124 32.07 9.57 -7.95
C TYR A 124 32.00 8.55 -9.07
N ASP A 125 32.97 8.60 -9.98
CA ASP A 125 33.25 7.52 -10.91
C ASP A 125 33.81 6.30 -10.15
N SER A 126 33.60 5.11 -10.70
CA SER A 126 33.93 3.83 -10.08
C SER A 126 35.43 3.63 -9.80
N ASP A 127 36.30 4.35 -10.50
CA ASP A 127 37.75 4.30 -10.28
C ASP A 127 38.24 5.22 -9.14
N HIS A 128 37.33 6.00 -8.54
CA HIS A 128 37.70 6.95 -7.51
C HIS A 128 38.18 6.22 -6.23
N PRO A 129 39.39 6.51 -5.70
CA PRO A 129 40.00 5.74 -4.60
C PRO A 129 39.19 5.69 -3.29
N ARG A 130 38.25 6.64 -3.10
CA ARG A 130 37.41 6.74 -1.90
C ARG A 130 36.18 5.81 -1.91
N VAL A 131 35.84 5.21 -3.05
CA VAL A 131 34.57 4.47 -3.22
C VAL A 131 34.76 3.03 -3.66
N THR A 132 36.00 2.50 -3.67
CA THR A 132 36.30 1.14 -4.14
C THR A 132 35.49 0.04 -3.43
N GLY A 133 35.03 0.29 -2.20
CA GLY A 133 34.18 -0.64 -1.44
C GLY A 133 32.67 -0.44 -1.64
N ASP A 134 32.26 0.62 -2.34
CA ASP A 134 30.86 1.01 -2.55
C ASP A 134 30.37 0.69 -3.98
N VAL A 135 31.28 0.54 -4.95
CA VAL A 135 30.96 0.31 -6.37
C VAL A 135 30.15 -0.97 -6.55
N GLY A 136 28.96 -0.85 -7.12
CA GLY A 136 28.06 -1.97 -7.45
C GLY A 136 27.46 -2.71 -6.26
N MET A 137 27.67 -2.25 -5.02
CA MET A 137 27.29 -2.99 -3.81
C MET A 137 25.81 -2.81 -3.42
N ALA A 138 25.31 -1.57 -3.49
CA ALA A 138 23.95 -1.21 -3.09
C ALA A 138 22.99 -0.97 -4.27
N GLY A 139 23.52 -1.01 -5.49
CA GLY A 139 22.82 -0.67 -6.72
C GLY A 139 23.71 -0.89 -7.94
N VAL A 140 23.23 -0.46 -9.11
CA VAL A 140 24.03 -0.47 -10.34
C VAL A 140 25.06 0.67 -10.31
N ALA A 141 26.31 0.37 -10.68
CA ALA A 141 27.34 1.38 -10.90
C ALA A 141 27.15 2.05 -12.27
N ILE A 142 27.14 3.38 -12.32
CA ILE A 142 27.02 4.16 -13.57
C ILE A 142 28.04 5.29 -13.53
N ASP A 143 28.99 5.24 -14.46
CA ASP A 143 29.99 6.30 -14.62
C ASP A 143 29.66 7.18 -15.82
N SER A 144 29.05 6.59 -16.85
CA SER A 144 28.91 7.27 -18.14
C SER A 144 27.70 6.83 -18.96
N ILE A 145 27.62 7.38 -20.17
CA ILE A 145 26.64 6.95 -21.18
C ILE A 145 26.82 5.49 -21.60
N TYR A 146 28.01 4.89 -21.42
CA TYR A 146 28.22 3.50 -21.80
C TYR A 146 27.39 2.57 -20.91
N ASP A 147 27.40 2.79 -19.60
CA ASP A 147 26.65 1.97 -18.64
C ASP A 147 25.15 2.17 -18.81
N MET A 148 24.71 3.43 -18.99
CA MET A 148 23.29 3.76 -19.23
C MET A 148 22.75 3.23 -20.56
N ARG A 149 23.60 2.97 -21.56
CA ARG A 149 23.17 2.33 -22.81
C ARG A 149 23.02 0.83 -22.67
N THR A 150 23.81 0.21 -21.80
CA THR A 150 23.69 -1.21 -21.48
C THR A 150 22.44 -1.45 -20.63
N LEU A 151 22.17 -0.56 -19.67
CA LEU A 151 21.05 -0.64 -18.74
C LEU A 151 19.68 -0.58 -19.44
#